data_AF-A0A238FPF4-F1
#
_entry.id   AF-A0A238FPF4-F1
#
_cell.length_a   1.000
_cell.length_b   1.000
_cell.length_c   1.000
_cell.angle_alpha   90.00
_cell.angle_beta   90.00
_cell.angle_gamma   90.00
#
_symmetry.space_group_name_H-M   'P 1'
#
loop_
_entity.id
_entity.type
_entity.pdbx_description
1 polymer ?
#
loop_
_entity_poly.entity_id
_entity_poly.type
_entity_poly.pdbx_seq_one_letter_code
_entity_poly.pdbx_strand_id
1 'polypeptide(L)'
;MLFRTTSAVRFHIPQAIPRARSRALSLTCSTMSSVPVTKKPRTAPLIGTHSGTFHADEALAVFLLRLLPEYAQAEVMRSRDPAVLDECTVVVDVGGTYEPERLRFDHHQRGFNETFGHGHVTKLSSAGLVYKHFGRAILAHVLDLPQQSPTIDTLYLKLYADFVEAFDGIDNGIAAQSGPSLYISRTDISSRIGYLNPRWNESCSDAILDERFLKASQLAGTELLQRVDYTAKAWLPARGIVLEALQSRKEIHDSGRVLLFSSFAPWKEHLHLLEQELGIPESELPWYVLYPEGSDTSAKWRVQAVPMTQESFESRHPLPEVWRGVRDDALSKLTGIDGCIFVHAAGFIGGNQSKQGAMRMAIDALHS
;
A
#
# COMPACT_ATOMS: atom_id res chain seq x y z
N MET A 1 22.16 7.19 -28.34
CA MET A 1 21.17 6.16 -28.71
C MET A 1 21.92 4.89 -29.10
N LEU A 2 22.05 3.92 -28.18
CA LEU A 2 22.51 2.57 -28.50
C LEU A 2 21.36 1.61 -28.21
N PHE A 3 20.83 0.99 -29.25
CA PHE A 3 19.84 -0.07 -29.15
C PHE A 3 20.48 -1.29 -28.47
N ARG A 4 20.06 -1.59 -27.23
CA ARG A 4 20.33 -2.90 -26.62
C ARG A 4 19.42 -3.91 -27.29
N THR A 5 20.02 -4.83 -28.04
CA THR A 5 19.37 -6.03 -28.54
C THR A 5 18.94 -6.90 -27.37
N THR A 6 17.63 -7.08 -27.20
CA THR A 6 17.06 -8.01 -26.23
C THR A 6 17.35 -9.45 -26.67
N SER A 7 18.31 -10.09 -26.02
CA SER A 7 18.49 -11.54 -26.13
C SER A 7 17.28 -12.21 -25.45
N ALA A 8 16.39 -12.79 -26.25
CA ALA A 8 15.25 -13.55 -25.74
C ALA A 8 15.79 -14.81 -25.03
N VAL A 9 15.71 -14.84 -23.71
CA VAL A 9 15.98 -16.04 -22.93
C VAL A 9 14.93 -17.08 -23.31
N ARG A 10 15.31 -18.04 -24.16
CA ARG A 10 14.49 -19.21 -24.48
C ARG A 10 14.50 -20.14 -23.27
N PHE A 11 13.43 -20.15 -22.50
CA PHE A 11 13.21 -21.18 -21.48
C PHE A 11 12.90 -22.50 -22.19
N HIS A 12 13.80 -23.48 -22.06
CA HIS A 12 13.49 -24.85 -22.43
C HIS A 12 12.57 -25.41 -21.34
N ILE A 13 11.26 -25.47 -21.62
CA ILE A 13 10.30 -26.10 -20.73
C ILE A 13 10.44 -27.62 -20.92
N PRO A 14 10.96 -28.39 -19.95
CA PRO A 14 11.01 -29.84 -20.07
C PRO A 14 9.58 -30.39 -20.19
N GLN A 15 9.40 -31.42 -21.02
CA GLN A 15 8.11 -32.06 -21.24
C GLN A 15 7.49 -32.56 -19.92
N ALA A 16 6.16 -32.45 -19.83
CA ALA A 16 5.36 -32.65 -18.63
C ALA A 16 5.66 -33.98 -17.89
N ILE A 17 5.68 -33.91 -16.56
CA ILE A 17 5.72 -35.08 -15.68
C ILE A 17 4.40 -35.86 -15.85
N PRO A 18 4.42 -37.18 -16.11
CA PRO A 18 3.20 -37.93 -16.36
C PRO A 18 2.30 -37.98 -15.12
N ARG A 19 0.99 -37.73 -15.33
CA ARG A 19 -0.04 -37.84 -14.30
C ARG A 19 -0.27 -39.30 -13.90
N ALA A 20 -0.21 -39.60 -12.60
CA ALA A 20 -0.65 -40.87 -12.05
C ALA A 20 -2.18 -41.01 -12.19
N ARG A 21 -2.64 -42.16 -12.70
CA ARG A 21 -4.07 -42.47 -12.85
C ARG A 21 -4.66 -42.89 -11.51
N SER A 22 -5.66 -42.14 -11.03
CA SER A 22 -6.53 -42.54 -9.92
C SER A 22 -7.78 -43.26 -10.45
N ARG A 23 -8.12 -44.40 -9.85
CA ARG A 23 -9.35 -45.18 -10.13
C ARG A 23 -10.54 -44.55 -9.41
N ALA A 24 -11.61 -44.27 -10.13
CA ALA A 24 -12.89 -43.86 -9.56
C ALA A 24 -13.65 -45.07 -8.96
N LEU A 25 -14.14 -44.93 -7.73
CA LEU A 25 -15.22 -45.76 -7.21
C LEU A 25 -16.53 -45.00 -7.33
N SER A 26 -17.51 -45.65 -7.96
CA SER A 26 -18.90 -45.20 -8.08
C SER A 26 -19.66 -45.54 -6.80
N LEU A 27 -20.23 -44.52 -6.12
CA LEU A 27 -21.30 -44.71 -5.15
C LEU A 27 -22.57 -44.04 -5.65
N THR A 28 -23.62 -44.85 -5.80
CA THR A 28 -25.00 -44.46 -6.09
C THR A 28 -25.61 -43.68 -4.92
N CYS A 29 -26.17 -42.51 -5.20
CA CYS A 29 -26.90 -41.68 -4.23
C CYS A 29 -28.41 -41.97 -4.35
N SER A 30 -29.02 -42.44 -3.26
CA SER A 30 -30.48 -42.58 -3.13
C SER A 30 -31.10 -41.27 -2.64
N THR A 31 -32.13 -40.82 -3.35
CA THR A 31 -32.92 -39.61 -3.05
C THR A 31 -33.77 -39.78 -1.80
N MET A 32 -33.67 -38.84 -0.84
CA MET A 32 -34.71 -38.63 0.17
C MET A 32 -35.26 -37.21 0.10
N SER A 33 -36.58 -37.13 0.06
CA SER A 33 -37.39 -35.92 -0.06
C SER A 33 -37.36 -35.11 1.24
N SER A 34 -37.13 -33.79 1.15
CA SER A 34 -37.04 -32.88 2.29
C SER A 34 -38.38 -32.18 2.58
N VAL A 35 -38.84 -32.29 3.83
CA VAL A 35 -39.96 -31.50 4.38
C VAL A 35 -39.45 -30.09 4.74
N PRO A 36 -40.25 -29.00 4.60
CA PRO A 36 -39.77 -27.66 4.86
C PRO A 36 -39.63 -27.42 6.37
N VAL A 37 -38.40 -27.21 6.83
CA VAL A 37 -38.11 -26.74 8.19
C VAL A 37 -38.19 -25.22 8.18
N THR A 38 -39.15 -24.66 8.90
CA THR A 38 -39.21 -23.22 9.19
C THR A 38 -37.99 -22.82 10.02
N LYS A 39 -37.01 -22.16 9.39
CA LYS A 39 -35.77 -21.70 10.04
C LYS A 39 -36.07 -20.56 11.02
N LYS A 40 -35.60 -20.70 12.26
CA LYS A 40 -35.51 -19.58 13.22
C LYS A 40 -34.54 -18.52 12.67
N PRO A 41 -34.77 -17.22 12.91
CA PRO A 41 -33.83 -16.19 12.47
C PRO A 41 -32.46 -16.42 13.09
N ARG A 42 -31.41 -16.40 12.26
CA ARG A 42 -30.02 -16.44 12.71
C ARG A 42 -29.74 -15.19 13.55
N THR A 43 -29.19 -15.37 14.74
CA THR A 43 -28.85 -14.26 15.65
C THR A 43 -27.48 -13.64 15.38
N ALA A 44 -26.60 -14.34 14.66
CA ALA A 44 -25.28 -13.86 14.28
C ALA A 44 -25.26 -13.37 12.82
N PRO A 45 -24.63 -12.22 12.52
CA PRO A 45 -24.47 -11.75 11.16
C PRO A 45 -23.71 -12.74 10.26
N LEU A 46 -24.04 -12.73 8.97
CA LEU A 46 -23.43 -13.58 7.96
C LEU A 46 -22.90 -12.73 6.80
N ILE A 47 -21.63 -12.94 6.45
CA ILE A 47 -20.99 -12.27 5.31
C ILE A 47 -21.04 -13.21 4.10
N GLY A 48 -21.77 -12.84 3.06
CA GLY A 48 -21.83 -13.56 1.79
C GLY A 48 -20.74 -13.08 0.82
N THR A 49 -20.07 -14.01 0.15
CA THR A 49 -19.20 -13.72 -1.00
C THR A 49 -19.18 -14.89 -1.97
N HIS A 50 -18.48 -14.79 -3.10
CA HIS A 50 -18.50 -15.86 -4.08
C HIS A 50 -17.70 -17.11 -3.67
N SER A 51 -18.16 -18.27 -4.16
CA SER A 51 -17.41 -19.53 -4.12
C SER A 51 -16.43 -19.66 -5.31
N GLY A 52 -15.56 -20.66 -5.25
CA GLY A 52 -14.53 -20.94 -6.27
C GLY A 52 -13.18 -20.27 -5.99
N THR A 53 -12.40 -20.03 -7.04
CA THR A 53 -11.17 -19.21 -6.99
C THR A 53 -11.48 -17.88 -6.35
N PHE A 54 -10.63 -17.44 -5.41
CA PHE A 54 -10.77 -16.17 -4.71
C PHE A 54 -9.73 -15.13 -5.17
N HIS A 55 -10.05 -13.87 -4.97
CA HIS A 55 -9.22 -12.72 -5.30
C HIS A 55 -8.84 -11.97 -4.02
N ALA A 56 -8.23 -10.81 -4.20
CA ALA A 56 -7.70 -10.03 -3.10
C ALA A 56 -8.72 -9.06 -2.52
N ASP A 57 -9.64 -8.57 -3.36
CA ASP A 57 -10.60 -7.55 -2.98
C ASP A 57 -11.67 -8.12 -2.05
N GLU A 58 -12.26 -9.29 -2.34
CA GLU A 58 -13.26 -9.90 -1.48
C GLU A 58 -12.63 -10.48 -0.21
N ALA A 59 -11.37 -10.95 -0.30
CA ALA A 59 -10.57 -11.30 0.87
C ALA A 59 -10.37 -10.11 1.83
N LEU A 60 -10.04 -8.91 1.30
CA LEU A 60 -9.89 -7.69 2.10
C LEU A 60 -11.26 -7.17 2.60
N ALA A 61 -12.30 -7.19 1.77
CA ALA A 61 -13.64 -6.76 2.12
C ALA A 61 -14.19 -7.53 3.33
N VAL A 62 -14.04 -8.87 3.33
CA VAL A 62 -14.42 -9.72 4.46
C VAL A 62 -13.64 -9.36 5.73
N PHE A 63 -12.33 -9.09 5.61
CA PHE A 63 -11.52 -8.71 6.76
C PHE A 63 -11.94 -7.35 7.33
N LEU A 64 -12.15 -6.35 6.46
CA LEU A 64 -12.61 -5.02 6.83
C LEU A 64 -13.92 -5.07 7.61
N LEU A 65 -14.91 -5.82 7.12
CA LEU A 65 -16.19 -6.00 7.83
C LEU A 65 -15.96 -6.59 9.21
N ARG A 66 -15.14 -7.64 9.33
CA ARG A 66 -14.82 -8.29 10.62
C ARG A 66 -14.04 -7.43 11.61
N LEU A 67 -13.51 -6.27 11.21
CA LEU A 67 -12.98 -5.30 12.16
C LEU A 67 -14.09 -4.50 12.88
N LEU A 68 -15.31 -4.48 12.35
CA LEU A 68 -16.44 -3.85 13.04
C LEU A 68 -16.98 -4.80 14.14
N PRO A 69 -17.34 -4.27 15.32
CA PRO A 69 -17.89 -5.08 16.41
C PRO A 69 -19.10 -5.93 16.01
N GLU A 70 -19.96 -5.40 15.13
CA GLU A 70 -21.15 -6.10 14.62
C GLU A 70 -20.79 -7.40 13.87
N TYR A 71 -19.72 -7.39 13.08
CA TYR A 71 -19.33 -8.53 12.25
C TYR A 71 -18.10 -9.28 12.77
N ALA A 72 -17.57 -8.94 13.95
CA ALA A 72 -16.33 -9.48 14.48
C ALA A 72 -16.31 -11.02 14.55
N GLN A 73 -17.48 -11.62 14.79
CA GLN A 73 -17.67 -13.08 14.83
C GLN A 73 -18.56 -13.59 13.69
N ALA A 74 -18.77 -12.80 12.64
CA ALA A 74 -19.61 -13.19 11.52
C ALA A 74 -18.99 -14.36 10.76
N GLU A 75 -19.78 -15.39 10.48
CA GLU A 75 -19.41 -16.47 9.60
C GLU A 75 -19.32 -15.98 8.15
N VAL A 76 -18.50 -16.63 7.32
CA VAL A 76 -18.42 -16.35 5.88
C VAL A 76 -19.16 -17.45 5.14
N MET A 77 -20.14 -17.06 4.34
CA MET A 77 -20.87 -17.92 3.41
C MET A 77 -20.33 -17.69 2.00
N ARG A 78 -19.68 -18.70 1.41
CA ARG A 78 -19.16 -18.63 0.03
C ARG A 78 -20.10 -19.33 -0.92
N SER A 79 -20.84 -18.58 -1.72
CA SER A 79 -21.86 -19.10 -2.65
C SER A 79 -22.08 -18.17 -3.83
N ARG A 80 -22.63 -18.70 -4.92
CA ARG A 80 -23.16 -17.91 -6.05
C ARG A 80 -24.69 -18.09 -6.21
N ASP A 81 -25.31 -18.87 -5.34
CA ASP A 81 -26.76 -19.07 -5.33
C ASP A 81 -27.46 -17.84 -4.73
N PRO A 82 -28.29 -17.11 -5.51
CA PRO A 82 -29.01 -15.94 -5.01
C PRO A 82 -29.84 -16.24 -3.75
N ALA A 83 -30.46 -17.42 -3.66
CA ALA A 83 -31.27 -17.77 -2.49
C ALA A 83 -30.43 -17.89 -1.21
N VAL A 84 -29.18 -18.34 -1.32
CA VAL A 84 -28.23 -18.38 -0.19
C VAL A 84 -27.73 -16.97 0.15
N LEU A 85 -27.46 -16.15 -0.86
CA LEU A 85 -26.98 -14.77 -0.69
C LEU A 85 -28.04 -13.85 -0.10
N ASP A 86 -29.32 -14.09 -0.39
CA ASP A 86 -30.45 -13.37 0.20
C ASP A 86 -30.59 -13.65 1.72
N GLU A 87 -30.12 -14.81 2.20
CA GLU A 87 -30.04 -15.10 3.64
C GLU A 87 -28.85 -14.41 4.34
N CYS A 88 -27.91 -13.81 3.59
CA CYS A 88 -26.74 -13.14 4.16
C CYS A 88 -27.05 -11.70 4.60
N THR A 89 -26.46 -11.29 5.73
CA THR A 89 -26.61 -9.94 6.30
C THR A 89 -25.98 -8.89 5.38
N VAL A 90 -24.73 -9.13 4.98
CA VAL A 90 -23.96 -8.30 4.05
C VAL A 90 -23.40 -9.20 2.96
N VAL A 91 -23.37 -8.74 1.72
CA VAL A 91 -22.82 -9.48 0.59
C VAL A 91 -21.79 -8.62 -0.14
N VAL A 92 -20.64 -9.21 -0.42
CA VAL A 92 -19.52 -8.58 -1.12
C VAL A 92 -19.11 -9.44 -2.31
N ASP A 93 -18.77 -8.77 -3.42
CA ASP A 93 -18.20 -9.40 -4.62
C ASP A 93 -19.05 -10.45 -5.33
N VAL A 94 -20.35 -10.45 -5.05
CA VAL A 94 -21.32 -11.33 -5.69
C VAL A 94 -22.73 -10.77 -5.57
N GLY A 95 -23.60 -11.15 -6.51
CA GLY A 95 -25.02 -10.79 -6.52
C GLY A 95 -25.42 -9.78 -7.59
N GLY A 96 -24.44 -9.15 -8.26
CA GLY A 96 -24.63 -8.26 -9.39
C GLY A 96 -25.29 -6.93 -9.04
N THR A 97 -25.16 -6.46 -7.81
CA THR A 97 -25.78 -5.21 -7.35
C THR A 97 -24.95 -4.46 -6.31
N TYR A 98 -24.99 -3.13 -6.40
CA TYR A 98 -24.44 -2.20 -5.43
C TYR A 98 -25.60 -1.40 -4.81
N GLU A 99 -26.01 -1.82 -3.62
CA GLU A 99 -27.11 -1.23 -2.84
C GLU A 99 -26.61 -1.09 -1.38
N PRO A 100 -25.91 0.02 -1.04
CA PRO A 100 -25.36 0.25 0.30
C PRO A 100 -26.40 0.13 1.41
N GLU A 101 -27.62 0.58 1.17
CA GLU A 101 -28.73 0.54 2.12
C GLU A 101 -29.18 -0.89 2.44
N ARG A 102 -28.89 -1.84 1.55
CA ARG A 102 -29.14 -3.27 1.73
C ARG A 102 -27.86 -4.07 1.96
N LEU A 103 -26.74 -3.39 2.19
CA LEU A 103 -25.43 -4.00 2.42
C LEU A 103 -25.04 -4.97 1.30
N ARG A 104 -25.23 -4.55 0.04
CA ARG A 104 -24.78 -5.28 -1.15
C ARG A 104 -23.69 -4.47 -1.84
N PHE A 105 -22.49 -5.04 -1.88
CA PHE A 105 -21.27 -4.38 -2.36
C PHE A 105 -20.63 -5.22 -3.47
N ASP A 106 -21.29 -5.29 -4.62
CA ASP A 106 -20.76 -5.90 -5.84
C ASP A 106 -20.52 -4.82 -6.92
N HIS A 107 -19.52 -5.06 -7.78
CA HIS A 107 -19.02 -4.14 -8.80
C HIS A 107 -19.08 -4.72 -10.23
N HIS A 108 -19.46 -5.99 -10.37
CA HIS A 108 -19.48 -6.75 -11.63
C HIS A 108 -20.59 -6.34 -12.62
N GLN A 109 -21.59 -5.59 -12.17
CA GLN A 109 -22.75 -5.21 -12.96
C GLN A 109 -22.40 -4.26 -14.10
N ARG A 110 -23.07 -4.48 -15.24
CA ARG A 110 -22.90 -3.65 -16.43
C ARG A 110 -23.21 -2.19 -16.09
N GLY A 111 -22.29 -1.29 -16.44
CA GLY A 111 -22.45 0.14 -16.21
C GLY A 111 -22.06 0.61 -14.81
N PHE A 112 -21.53 -0.26 -13.95
CA PHE A 112 -20.94 0.17 -12.68
C PHE A 112 -19.70 1.05 -12.94
N ASN A 113 -19.72 2.27 -12.40
CA ASN A 113 -18.68 3.29 -12.58
C ASN A 113 -18.42 4.07 -11.28
N GLU A 114 -18.81 3.51 -10.12
CA GLU A 114 -18.57 4.19 -8.84
C GLU A 114 -17.08 4.30 -8.57
N THR A 115 -16.65 5.48 -8.11
CA THR A 115 -15.28 5.74 -7.66
C THR A 115 -15.30 6.18 -6.20
N PHE A 116 -14.14 6.22 -5.55
CA PHE A 116 -14.05 6.67 -4.16
C PHE A 116 -14.47 8.13 -3.95
N GLY A 117 -14.32 8.97 -4.99
CA GLY A 117 -14.41 10.42 -4.90
C GLY A 117 -13.06 11.04 -4.54
N HIS A 118 -13.06 12.27 -4.03
CA HIS A 118 -11.85 12.97 -3.57
C HIS A 118 -10.71 13.08 -4.61
N GLY A 119 -11.05 13.09 -5.90
CA GLY A 119 -10.07 13.14 -7.00
C GLY A 119 -9.65 11.78 -7.55
N HIS A 120 -10.06 10.68 -6.92
CA HIS A 120 -9.81 9.33 -7.43
C HIS A 120 -10.77 8.98 -8.57
N VAL A 121 -10.20 8.41 -9.64
CA VAL A 121 -10.91 8.01 -10.85
C VAL A 121 -10.97 6.49 -11.03
N THR A 122 -10.27 5.74 -10.19
CA THR A 122 -10.27 4.28 -10.20
C THR A 122 -11.66 3.78 -9.81
N LYS A 123 -12.20 2.89 -10.64
CA LYS A 123 -13.46 2.20 -10.36
C LYS A 123 -13.26 1.29 -9.15
N LEU A 124 -14.21 1.32 -8.21
CA LEU A 124 -14.12 0.52 -6.98
C LEU A 124 -14.30 -0.98 -7.27
N SER A 125 -13.60 -1.84 -6.52
CA SER A 125 -13.96 -3.25 -6.31
C SER A 125 -14.71 -3.40 -4.99
N SER A 126 -15.00 -4.63 -4.59
CA SER A 126 -15.74 -4.90 -3.36
C SER A 126 -14.99 -4.42 -2.11
N ALA A 127 -13.65 -4.49 -2.10
CA ALA A 127 -12.81 -3.90 -1.06
C ALA A 127 -13.00 -2.38 -0.95
N GLY A 128 -12.90 -1.67 -2.07
CA GLY A 128 -13.08 -0.22 -2.11
C GLY A 128 -14.49 0.22 -1.73
N LEU A 129 -15.52 -0.55 -2.11
CA LEU A 129 -16.90 -0.28 -1.70
C LEU A 129 -17.08 -0.40 -0.19
N VAL A 130 -16.62 -1.51 0.42
CA VAL A 130 -16.66 -1.69 1.88
C VAL A 130 -15.86 -0.59 2.58
N TYR A 131 -14.66 -0.29 2.09
CA TYR A 131 -13.83 0.77 2.66
C TYR A 131 -14.50 2.14 2.53
N LYS A 132 -15.14 2.44 1.39
CA LYS A 132 -15.85 3.71 1.18
C LYS A 132 -16.91 3.96 2.26
N HIS A 133 -17.72 2.95 2.55
CA HIS A 133 -18.83 3.07 3.50
C HIS A 133 -18.43 2.91 4.96
N PHE A 134 -17.47 2.02 5.25
CA PHE A 134 -17.13 1.64 6.63
C PHE A 134 -15.73 2.05 7.07
N GLY A 135 -14.87 2.52 6.17
CA GLY A 135 -13.45 2.79 6.45
C GLY A 135 -13.23 3.70 7.64
N ARG A 136 -14.03 4.77 7.78
CA ARG A 136 -13.95 5.66 8.96
C ARG A 136 -14.30 4.95 10.26
N ALA A 137 -15.39 4.17 10.28
CA ALA A 137 -15.82 3.41 11.45
C ALA A 137 -14.79 2.34 11.83
N ILE A 138 -14.21 1.67 10.83
CA ILE A 138 -13.13 0.69 11.00
C ILE A 138 -11.90 1.34 11.62
N LEU A 139 -11.41 2.45 11.05
CA LEU A 139 -10.25 3.15 11.57
C LEU A 139 -10.48 3.71 12.98
N ALA A 140 -11.66 4.26 13.23
CA ALA A 140 -12.07 4.75 14.55
C ALA A 140 -12.02 3.63 15.60
N HIS A 141 -12.54 2.45 15.25
CA HIS A 141 -12.51 1.29 16.13
C HIS A 141 -11.09 0.77 16.37
N VAL A 142 -10.30 0.60 15.31
CA VAL A 142 -8.93 0.05 15.39
C VAL A 142 -7.98 0.97 16.18
N LEU A 143 -8.15 2.29 16.07
CA LEU A 143 -7.28 3.27 16.71
C LEU A 143 -7.81 3.79 18.05
N ASP A 144 -9.00 3.37 18.46
CA ASP A 144 -9.71 3.88 19.63
C ASP A 144 -9.83 5.43 19.60
N LEU A 145 -10.35 5.94 18.47
CA LEU A 145 -10.53 7.38 18.22
C LEU A 145 -11.98 7.68 17.82
N PRO A 146 -12.48 8.91 18.08
CA PRO A 146 -13.77 9.35 17.56
C PRO A 146 -13.79 9.32 16.03
N GLN A 147 -14.87 8.75 15.47
CA GLN A 147 -15.03 8.60 14.01
C GLN A 147 -14.99 9.94 13.26
N GLN A 148 -15.46 11.02 13.86
CA GLN A 148 -15.47 12.36 13.28
C GLN A 148 -14.18 13.15 13.55
N SER A 149 -13.12 12.53 14.08
CA SER A 149 -11.87 13.23 14.33
C SER A 149 -11.13 13.55 13.00
N PRO A 150 -10.46 14.71 12.89
CA PRO A 150 -9.66 15.05 11.70
C PRO A 150 -8.55 14.04 11.39
N THR A 151 -8.05 13.35 12.42
CA THR A 151 -7.10 12.25 12.28
C THR A 151 -7.71 11.11 11.45
N ILE A 152 -8.95 10.71 11.76
CA ILE A 152 -9.63 9.64 11.01
C ILE A 152 -9.88 10.05 9.55
N ASP A 153 -10.26 11.30 9.28
CA ASP A 153 -10.42 11.78 7.91
C ASP A 153 -9.11 11.75 7.13
N THR A 154 -8.01 12.17 7.75
CA THR A 154 -6.68 12.14 7.14
C THR A 154 -6.25 10.70 6.82
N LEU A 155 -6.39 9.80 7.79
CA LEU A 155 -6.02 8.39 7.63
C LEU A 155 -6.92 7.66 6.63
N TYR A 156 -8.21 8.00 6.57
CA TYR A 156 -9.16 7.43 5.63
C TYR A 156 -8.77 7.70 4.17
N LEU A 157 -8.46 8.96 3.86
CA LEU A 157 -8.02 9.33 2.50
C LEU A 157 -6.64 8.72 2.20
N LYS A 158 -5.71 8.79 3.16
CA LYS A 158 -4.34 8.30 2.99
C LYS A 158 -4.29 6.80 2.73
N LEU A 159 -4.99 6.01 3.53
CA LEU A 159 -4.99 4.54 3.38
C LEU A 159 -5.77 4.07 2.15
N TYR A 160 -6.77 4.84 1.70
CA TYR A 160 -7.37 4.54 0.40
C TYR A 160 -6.32 4.68 -0.71
N ALA A 161 -5.69 5.85 -0.83
CA ALA A 161 -4.73 6.15 -1.88
C ALA A 161 -3.51 5.22 -1.87
N ASP A 162 -2.96 4.91 -0.69
CA ASP A 162 -1.71 4.14 -0.58
C ASP A 162 -1.89 2.62 -0.60
N PHE A 163 -3.10 2.13 -0.35
CA PHE A 163 -3.32 0.72 -0.10
C PHE A 163 -4.58 0.18 -0.79
N VAL A 164 -5.77 0.72 -0.49
CA VAL A 164 -7.02 0.13 -0.97
C VAL A 164 -7.23 0.32 -2.48
N GLU A 165 -6.86 1.49 -3.03
CA GLU A 165 -7.03 1.79 -4.47
C GLU A 165 -6.29 0.78 -5.37
N ALA A 166 -5.18 0.19 -4.89
CA ALA A 166 -4.47 -0.85 -5.63
C ALA A 166 -5.30 -2.15 -5.77
N PHE A 167 -6.14 -2.48 -4.77
CA PHE A 167 -7.07 -3.61 -4.89
C PHE A 167 -8.14 -3.31 -5.93
N ASP A 168 -8.71 -2.11 -5.88
CA ASP A 168 -9.72 -1.64 -6.83
C ASP A 168 -9.20 -1.68 -8.27
N GLY A 169 -8.00 -1.14 -8.49
CA GLY A 169 -7.37 -1.09 -9.80
C GLY A 169 -7.06 -2.47 -10.36
N ILE A 170 -6.41 -3.35 -9.57
CA ILE A 170 -6.03 -4.68 -10.02
C ILE A 170 -7.26 -5.51 -10.38
N ASP A 171 -8.28 -5.48 -9.53
CA ASP A 171 -9.46 -6.31 -9.68
C ASP A 171 -10.34 -5.86 -10.87
N ASN A 172 -10.45 -4.55 -11.09
CA ASN A 172 -11.11 -4.01 -12.29
C ASN A 172 -10.25 -4.08 -13.57
N GLY A 173 -9.06 -4.71 -13.52
CA GLY A 173 -8.17 -4.87 -14.67
C GLY A 173 -7.55 -3.56 -15.16
N ILE A 174 -7.42 -2.56 -14.29
CA ILE A 174 -6.86 -1.24 -14.58
C ILE A 174 -5.34 -1.32 -14.43
N ALA A 175 -4.61 -0.95 -15.49
CA ALA A 175 -3.16 -0.88 -15.44
C ALA A 175 -2.70 0.33 -14.60
N ALA A 176 -1.72 0.12 -13.71
CA ALA A 176 -1.17 1.17 -12.85
C ALA A 176 -0.45 2.30 -13.62
N GLN A 177 -0.04 2.04 -14.87
CA GLN A 177 0.61 3.02 -15.73
C GLN A 177 0.27 2.75 -17.20
N SER A 178 0.40 3.79 -18.02
CA SER A 178 0.30 3.67 -19.48
C SER A 178 1.64 3.20 -20.07
N GLY A 179 1.59 2.19 -20.95
CA GLY A 179 2.77 1.70 -21.68
C GLY A 179 3.35 0.38 -21.16
N PRO A 180 4.38 -0.16 -21.85
CA PRO A 180 4.96 -1.46 -21.50
C PRO A 180 5.82 -1.38 -20.23
N SER A 181 5.61 -2.31 -19.29
CA SER A 181 6.46 -2.43 -18.11
C SER A 181 7.86 -2.90 -18.48
N LEU A 182 8.89 -2.29 -17.86
CA LEU A 182 10.29 -2.71 -18.03
C LEU A 182 10.57 -4.09 -17.39
N TYR A 183 9.77 -4.47 -16.40
CA TYR A 183 9.82 -5.76 -15.72
C TYR A 183 8.43 -6.14 -15.21
N ILE A 184 8.23 -7.43 -14.91
CA ILE A 184 7.01 -7.94 -14.28
C ILE A 184 7.31 -8.21 -12.81
N SER A 185 6.59 -7.52 -11.91
CA SER A 185 6.60 -7.85 -10.48
C SER A 185 5.39 -8.72 -10.13
N ARG A 186 5.58 -9.71 -9.26
CA ARG A 186 4.54 -10.59 -8.70
C ARG A 186 4.58 -10.62 -7.18
N THR A 187 5.13 -9.57 -6.58
CA THR A 187 5.32 -9.45 -5.13
C THR A 187 4.20 -8.67 -4.45
N ASP A 188 3.28 -8.09 -5.22
CA ASP A 188 2.12 -7.38 -4.72
C ASP A 188 1.16 -8.31 -3.96
N ILE A 189 0.29 -7.71 -3.14
CA ILE A 189 -0.59 -8.45 -2.26
C ILE A 189 -1.60 -9.31 -3.03
N SER A 190 -2.09 -8.83 -4.17
CA SER A 190 -3.02 -9.58 -5.02
C SER A 190 -2.35 -10.81 -5.63
N SER A 191 -1.12 -10.69 -6.11
CA SER A 191 -0.31 -11.85 -6.53
C SER A 191 -0.08 -12.84 -5.38
N ARG A 192 0.28 -12.37 -4.18
CA ARG A 192 0.51 -13.21 -2.99
C ARG A 192 -0.76 -13.95 -2.55
N ILE A 193 -1.91 -13.30 -2.59
CA ILE A 193 -3.22 -13.92 -2.34
C ILE A 193 -3.54 -14.93 -3.44
N GLY A 194 -3.31 -14.58 -4.69
CA GLY A 194 -3.46 -15.48 -5.84
C GLY A 194 -2.70 -16.80 -5.65
N TYR A 195 -1.49 -16.76 -5.09
CA TYR A 195 -0.69 -17.96 -4.79
C TYR A 195 -1.28 -18.88 -3.69
N LEU A 196 -2.24 -18.39 -2.91
CA LEU A 196 -2.97 -19.22 -1.94
C LEU A 196 -4.08 -20.03 -2.61
N ASN A 197 -4.53 -19.65 -3.81
CA ASN A 197 -5.51 -20.46 -4.54
C ASN A 197 -4.96 -21.87 -4.82
N PRO A 198 -5.84 -22.88 -4.88
CA PRO A 198 -5.45 -24.20 -5.31
C PRO A 198 -4.81 -24.23 -6.69
N ARG A 199 -3.75 -25.03 -6.81
CA ARG A 199 -3.07 -25.25 -8.09
C ARG A 199 -4.03 -25.95 -9.06
N TRP A 200 -3.95 -25.62 -10.34
CA TRP A 200 -4.78 -26.25 -11.38
C TRP A 200 -4.65 -27.78 -11.47
N ASN A 201 -3.58 -28.35 -10.91
CA ASN A 201 -3.27 -29.77 -10.93
C ASN A 201 -3.35 -30.45 -9.55
N GLU A 202 -3.99 -29.82 -8.55
CA GLU A 202 -4.26 -30.47 -7.27
C GLU A 202 -5.76 -30.71 -7.06
N SER A 203 -6.10 -31.74 -6.30
CA SER A 203 -7.49 -31.98 -5.89
C SER A 203 -7.99 -30.83 -5.01
N CYS A 204 -9.16 -30.32 -5.31
CA CYS A 204 -9.73 -29.15 -4.66
C CYS A 204 -11.22 -29.38 -4.39
N SER A 205 -11.63 -29.20 -3.13
CA SER A 205 -13.02 -29.14 -2.69
C SER A 205 -13.34 -27.75 -2.18
N ASP A 206 -14.63 -27.41 -2.06
CA ASP A 206 -15.07 -26.13 -1.50
C ASP A 206 -14.51 -25.90 -0.09
N ALA A 207 -14.47 -26.94 0.75
CA ALA A 207 -13.87 -26.85 2.08
C ALA A 207 -12.38 -26.44 2.06
N ILE A 208 -11.60 -26.90 1.07
CA ILE A 208 -10.20 -26.50 0.90
C ILE A 208 -10.12 -25.04 0.44
N LEU A 209 -10.98 -24.63 -0.49
CA LEU A 209 -11.03 -23.24 -0.95
C LEU A 209 -11.40 -22.30 0.20
N ASP A 210 -12.38 -22.65 1.00
CA ASP A 210 -12.85 -21.85 2.13
C ASP A 210 -11.77 -21.71 3.21
N GLU A 211 -11.06 -22.80 3.55
CA GLU A 211 -9.93 -22.73 4.48
C GLU A 211 -8.82 -21.80 3.95
N ARG A 212 -8.50 -21.89 2.65
CA ARG A 212 -7.46 -21.04 2.04
C ARG A 212 -7.92 -19.60 1.87
N PHE A 213 -9.21 -19.37 1.65
CA PHE A 213 -9.81 -18.04 1.61
C PHE A 213 -9.64 -17.32 2.95
N LEU A 214 -9.84 -18.01 4.08
CA LEU A 214 -9.59 -17.42 5.39
C LEU A 214 -8.11 -17.01 5.57
N LYS A 215 -7.17 -17.79 5.02
CA LYS A 215 -5.74 -17.41 5.01
C LYS A 215 -5.47 -16.19 4.12
N ALA A 216 -6.15 -16.09 2.97
CA ALA A 216 -6.07 -14.92 2.09
C ALA A 216 -6.62 -13.66 2.76
N SER A 217 -7.78 -13.77 3.40
CA SER A 217 -8.40 -12.66 4.14
C SER A 217 -7.51 -12.21 5.31
N GLN A 218 -6.93 -13.15 6.06
CA GLN A 218 -5.97 -12.83 7.12
C GLN A 218 -4.71 -12.14 6.57
N LEU A 219 -4.19 -12.58 5.42
CA LEU A 219 -3.02 -11.98 4.78
C LEU A 219 -3.28 -10.53 4.37
N ALA A 220 -4.41 -10.27 3.69
CA ALA A 220 -4.83 -8.93 3.29
C ALA A 220 -4.99 -8.01 4.51
N GLY A 221 -5.71 -8.51 5.51
CA GLY A 221 -6.02 -7.76 6.73
C GLY A 221 -4.84 -7.46 7.63
N THR A 222 -3.90 -8.40 7.76
CA THR A 222 -2.69 -8.17 8.56
C THR A 222 -1.85 -7.06 7.95
N GLU A 223 -1.73 -7.04 6.62
CA GLU A 223 -1.01 -5.96 5.94
C GLU A 223 -1.73 -4.62 6.10
N LEU A 224 -3.07 -4.58 5.98
CA LEU A 224 -3.86 -3.37 6.28
C LEU A 224 -3.56 -2.83 7.68
N LEU A 225 -3.64 -3.68 8.71
CA LEU A 225 -3.41 -3.25 10.10
C LEU A 225 -2.00 -2.70 10.32
N GLN A 226 -0.99 -3.30 9.66
CA GLN A 226 0.38 -2.77 9.67
C GLN A 226 0.46 -1.38 9.01
N ARG A 227 -0.26 -1.17 7.90
CA ARG A 227 -0.34 0.15 7.26
C ARG A 227 -1.07 1.17 8.14
N VAL A 228 -2.16 0.78 8.80
CA VAL A 228 -2.87 1.64 9.76
C VAL A 228 -1.94 2.06 10.89
N ASP A 229 -1.26 1.11 11.52
CA ASP A 229 -0.33 1.37 12.63
C ASP A 229 0.81 2.32 12.22
N TYR A 230 1.48 2.02 11.10
CA TYR A 230 2.52 2.88 10.56
C TYR A 230 2.00 4.29 10.23
N THR A 231 0.87 4.38 9.54
CA THR A 231 0.35 5.66 9.07
C THR A 231 -0.05 6.56 10.24
N ALA A 232 -0.69 5.98 11.26
CA ALA A 232 -1.13 6.70 12.45
C ALA A 232 0.03 7.08 13.39
N LYS A 233 0.99 6.18 13.62
CA LYS A 233 2.01 6.33 14.67
C LYS A 233 3.36 6.85 14.17
N ALA A 234 3.65 6.73 12.88
CA ALA A 234 4.93 7.14 12.30
C ALA A 234 4.76 8.21 11.21
N TRP A 235 3.94 7.95 10.19
CA TRP A 235 3.77 8.89 9.08
C TRP A 235 3.08 10.19 9.52
N LEU A 236 1.95 10.11 10.21
CA LEU A 236 1.17 11.31 10.56
C LEU A 236 1.94 12.26 11.50
N PRO A 237 2.59 11.79 12.59
CA PRO A 237 3.38 12.67 13.46
C PRO A 237 4.58 13.32 12.77
N ALA A 238 5.16 12.68 11.75
CA ALA A 238 6.28 13.23 10.99
C ALA A 238 5.97 14.57 10.33
N ARG A 239 4.70 14.82 10.00
CA ARG A 239 4.25 16.09 9.43
C ARG A 239 4.65 17.29 10.27
N GLY A 240 4.57 17.18 11.59
CA GLY A 240 4.94 18.26 12.51
C GLY A 240 6.43 18.63 12.40
N ILE A 241 7.30 17.62 12.31
CA ILE A 241 8.76 17.80 12.17
C ILE A 241 9.07 18.53 10.86
N VAL A 242 8.41 18.14 9.76
CA VAL A 242 8.62 18.77 8.45
C VAL A 242 8.11 20.20 8.44
N LEU A 243 6.95 20.47 9.04
CA LEU A 243 6.39 21.81 9.15
C LEU A 243 7.30 22.74 9.95
N GLU A 244 7.80 22.29 11.11
CA GLU A 244 8.74 23.06 11.94
C GLU A 244 10.03 23.39 11.19
N ALA A 245 10.58 22.42 10.47
CA ALA A 245 11.79 22.61 9.68
C ALA A 245 11.56 23.58 8.51
N LEU A 246 10.40 23.52 7.85
CA LEU A 246 10.03 24.46 6.80
C LEU A 246 9.88 25.88 7.34
N GLN A 247 9.31 26.06 8.53
CA GLN A 247 9.14 27.37 9.15
C GLN A 247 10.47 28.00 9.57
N SER A 248 11.39 27.20 10.13
CA SER A 248 12.71 27.64 10.59
C SER A 248 13.79 27.66 9.50
N ARG A 249 13.49 27.24 8.26
CA ARG A 249 14.49 27.04 7.18
C ARG A 249 15.40 28.25 6.91
N LYS A 250 14.88 29.47 7.05
CA LYS A 250 15.64 30.71 6.83
C LYS A 250 16.60 31.03 7.98
N GLU A 251 16.36 30.48 9.16
CA GLU A 251 17.31 30.55 10.30
C GLU A 251 18.45 29.55 10.13
N ILE A 252 18.21 28.45 9.38
CA ILE A 252 19.23 27.44 9.08
C ILE A 252 20.19 27.93 8.00
N HIS A 253 19.66 28.52 6.92
CA HIS A 253 20.43 29.13 5.85
C HIS A 253 19.58 30.16 5.11
N ASP A 254 20.14 31.33 4.79
CA ASP A 254 19.39 32.47 4.22
C ASP A 254 18.62 32.14 2.93
N SER A 255 19.12 31.17 2.14
CA SER A 255 18.43 30.71 0.93
C SER A 255 17.12 29.96 1.19
N GLY A 256 16.91 29.46 2.41
CA GLY A 256 15.80 28.58 2.77
C GLY A 256 15.85 27.19 2.13
N ARG A 257 16.93 26.85 1.40
CA ARG A 257 17.02 25.59 0.64
C ARG A 257 17.51 24.38 1.45
N VAL A 258 17.85 24.59 2.72
CA VAL A 258 18.39 23.56 3.61
C VAL A 258 17.45 23.39 4.80
N LEU A 259 16.90 22.20 4.94
CA LEU A 259 16.09 21.81 6.09
C LEU A 259 16.95 21.03 7.08
N LEU A 260 16.73 21.29 8.36
CA LEU A 260 17.39 20.59 9.44
C LEU A 260 16.33 19.93 10.33
N PHE A 261 16.40 18.62 10.47
CA PHE A 261 15.56 17.88 11.41
C PHE A 261 16.36 17.49 12.65
N SER A 262 15.68 17.52 13.80
CA SER A 262 16.23 17.06 15.07
C SER A 262 16.36 15.53 15.15
N SER A 263 15.55 14.80 14.37
CA SER A 263 15.58 13.34 14.24
C SER A 263 15.16 12.92 12.82
N PHE A 264 15.43 11.67 12.45
CA PHE A 264 14.88 11.13 11.20
C PHE A 264 13.35 10.99 11.30
N ALA A 265 12.65 11.36 10.23
CA ALA A 265 11.21 11.16 10.05
C ALA A 265 10.89 10.85 8.58
N PRO A 266 9.80 10.12 8.26
CA PRO A 266 9.33 9.99 6.88
C PRO A 266 8.82 11.35 6.37
N TRP A 267 9.64 12.05 5.56
CA TRP A 267 9.44 13.47 5.28
C TRP A 267 9.02 13.82 3.85
N LYS A 268 9.34 12.97 2.87
CA LYS A 268 9.27 13.34 1.45
C LYS A 268 7.88 13.77 1.00
N GLU A 269 6.87 12.97 1.31
CA GLU A 269 5.47 13.27 0.97
C GLU A 269 4.99 14.54 1.68
N HIS A 270 5.17 14.61 3.00
CA HIS A 270 4.78 15.79 3.79
C HIS A 270 5.43 17.06 3.28
N LEU A 271 6.70 16.99 2.88
CA LEU A 271 7.41 18.14 2.33
C LEU A 271 6.73 18.66 1.06
N HIS A 272 6.44 17.79 0.09
CA HIS A 272 5.78 18.20 -1.15
C HIS A 272 4.38 18.77 -0.91
N LEU A 273 3.60 18.17 -0.01
CA LEU A 273 2.27 18.68 0.35
C LEU A 273 2.37 20.05 1.04
N LEU A 274 3.23 20.17 2.04
CA LEU A 274 3.40 21.41 2.81
C LEU A 274 3.97 22.55 1.97
N GLU A 275 4.85 22.27 1.01
CA GLU A 275 5.36 23.29 0.08
C GLU A 275 4.22 23.94 -0.73
N GLN A 276 3.25 23.14 -1.17
CA GLN A 276 2.06 23.61 -1.89
C GLN A 276 1.12 24.37 -0.95
N GLU A 277 0.81 23.79 0.21
CA GLU A 277 -0.11 24.38 1.20
C GLU A 277 0.40 25.73 1.73
N LEU A 278 1.70 25.86 1.96
CA LEU A 278 2.33 27.08 2.44
C LEU A 278 2.66 28.07 1.31
N GLY A 279 2.44 27.69 0.05
CA GLY A 279 2.73 28.53 -1.12
C GLY A 279 4.21 28.91 -1.22
N ILE A 280 5.12 27.96 -0.95
CA ILE A 280 6.57 28.22 -1.03
C ILE A 280 6.96 28.45 -2.50
N PRO A 281 7.57 29.60 -2.85
CA PRO A 281 7.94 29.88 -4.23
C PRO A 281 9.04 28.93 -4.70
N GLU A 282 9.05 28.59 -5.99
CA GLU A 282 10.01 27.66 -6.60
C GLU A 282 11.48 28.05 -6.32
N SER A 283 11.76 29.36 -6.28
CA SER A 283 13.08 29.92 -5.96
C SER A 283 13.53 29.71 -4.51
N GLU A 284 12.63 29.28 -3.62
CA GLU A 284 12.93 28.99 -2.21
C GLU A 284 12.68 27.52 -1.84
N LEU A 285 12.31 26.67 -2.80
CA LEU A 285 12.06 25.26 -2.52
C LEU A 285 13.31 24.58 -1.94
N PRO A 286 13.15 23.82 -0.84
CA PRO A 286 14.20 22.99 -0.28
C PRO A 286 14.86 22.07 -1.29
N TRP A 287 16.18 21.98 -1.19
CA TRP A 287 17.03 21.09 -1.96
C TRP A 287 17.64 19.99 -1.11
N TYR A 288 17.91 20.28 0.17
CA TYR A 288 18.57 19.36 1.07
C TYR A 288 17.81 19.24 2.40
N VAL A 289 17.78 18.01 2.92
CA VAL A 289 17.29 17.69 4.26
C VAL A 289 18.40 17.01 5.04
N LEU A 290 18.68 17.53 6.23
CA LEU A 290 19.70 17.02 7.13
C LEU A 290 19.05 16.41 8.37
N TYR A 291 19.52 15.24 8.78
CA TYR A 291 19.02 14.54 9.96
C TYR A 291 20.06 13.56 10.52
N PRO A 292 20.03 13.27 11.83
CA PRO A 292 20.91 12.26 12.41
C PRO A 292 20.42 10.84 12.10
N GLU A 293 21.35 9.88 12.00
CA GLU A 293 21.07 8.45 11.81
C GLU A 293 20.55 7.76 13.09
N GLY A 294 20.62 8.44 14.24
CA GLY A 294 20.18 7.92 15.53
C GLY A 294 19.99 9.04 16.55
N SER A 295 19.56 8.68 17.76
CA SER A 295 19.25 9.64 18.84
C SER A 295 20.45 9.98 19.73
N ASP A 296 21.60 9.32 19.55
CA ASP A 296 22.81 9.59 20.33
C ASP A 296 23.50 10.87 19.82
N THR A 297 24.11 11.61 20.73
CA THR A 297 25.03 12.73 20.47
C THR A 297 26.19 12.36 19.52
N SER A 298 26.59 11.08 19.49
CA SER A 298 27.61 10.55 18.58
C SER A 298 27.05 10.15 17.20
N ALA A 299 25.76 10.36 16.95
CA ALA A 299 25.11 9.94 15.71
C ALA A 299 25.72 10.63 14.49
N LYS A 300 25.97 9.81 13.47
CA LYS A 300 26.32 10.25 12.12
C LYS A 300 25.15 11.01 11.50
N TRP A 301 25.45 11.90 10.58
CA TRP A 301 24.48 12.79 9.96
C TRP A 301 24.34 12.51 8.47
N ARG A 302 23.10 12.56 8.00
CA ARG A 302 22.74 12.48 6.59
C ARG A 302 22.54 13.86 6.01
N VAL A 303 22.92 14.01 4.75
CA VAL A 303 22.45 15.07 3.85
C VAL A 303 21.76 14.37 2.70
N GLN A 304 20.45 14.58 2.56
CA GLN A 304 19.64 13.94 1.53
C GLN A 304 19.06 14.99 0.59
N ALA A 305 19.22 14.79 -0.71
CA ALA A 305 18.63 15.65 -1.72
C ALA A 305 17.12 15.42 -1.84
N VAL A 306 16.37 16.50 -1.99
CA VAL A 306 14.92 16.46 -2.18
C VAL A 306 14.61 15.99 -3.60
N PRO A 307 13.76 14.95 -3.79
CA PRO A 307 13.41 14.48 -5.12
C PRO A 307 12.49 15.48 -5.85
N MET A 308 12.42 15.39 -7.18
CA MET A 308 11.55 16.26 -8.01
C MET A 308 10.06 16.07 -7.68
N THR A 309 9.66 14.82 -7.45
CA THR A 309 8.35 14.42 -6.95
C THR A 309 8.54 13.39 -5.84
N GLN A 310 7.49 13.06 -5.10
CA GLN A 310 7.53 12.07 -4.03
C GLN A 310 8.12 10.71 -4.47
N GLU A 311 7.77 10.26 -5.68
CA GLU A 311 8.18 8.96 -6.25
C GLU A 311 9.41 9.04 -7.16
N SER A 312 9.90 10.25 -7.46
CA SER A 312 11.01 10.42 -8.40
C SER A 312 12.35 9.97 -7.82
N PHE A 313 13.16 9.31 -8.65
CA PHE A 313 14.57 9.04 -8.37
C PHE A 313 15.48 10.24 -8.73
N GLU A 314 14.96 11.22 -9.45
CA GLU A 314 15.65 12.45 -9.80
C GLU A 314 15.57 13.45 -8.66
N SER A 315 16.72 14.03 -8.29
CA SER A 315 16.81 15.03 -7.22
C SER A 315 16.68 16.44 -7.80
N ARG A 316 16.02 17.37 -7.09
CA ARG A 316 15.98 18.80 -7.43
C ARG A 316 17.38 19.39 -7.57
N HIS A 317 18.25 19.01 -6.64
CA HIS A 317 19.66 19.39 -6.64
C HIS A 317 20.49 18.22 -6.07
N PRO A 318 20.94 17.27 -6.91
CA PRO A 318 21.79 16.19 -6.44
C PRO A 318 23.12 16.73 -5.91
N LEU A 319 23.76 16.01 -4.99
CA LEU A 319 25.10 16.37 -4.50
C LEU A 319 26.11 16.43 -5.65
N PRO A 320 27.20 17.23 -5.53
CA PRO A 320 28.15 17.52 -6.61
C PRO A 320 28.65 16.26 -7.31
N GLU A 321 28.70 16.27 -8.64
CA GLU A 321 29.09 15.10 -9.44
C GLU A 321 30.46 14.55 -9.04
N VAL A 322 31.41 15.45 -8.78
CA VAL A 322 32.77 15.09 -8.34
C VAL A 322 32.80 14.29 -7.03
N TRP A 323 31.81 14.43 -6.15
CA TRP A 323 31.74 13.71 -4.88
C TRP A 323 31.13 12.31 -5.01
N ARG A 324 30.35 12.07 -6.06
CA ARG A 324 29.49 10.88 -6.17
C ARG A 324 30.31 9.59 -6.26
N GLY A 325 29.97 8.63 -5.41
CA GLY A 325 30.65 7.34 -5.32
C GLY A 325 31.97 7.38 -4.52
N VAL A 326 32.42 8.56 -4.08
CA VAL A 326 33.61 8.72 -3.24
C VAL A 326 33.23 8.53 -1.76
N ARG A 327 34.16 8.00 -0.96
CA ARG A 327 33.93 7.59 0.43
C ARG A 327 35.06 8.00 1.35
N ASP A 328 34.74 8.08 2.64
CA ASP A 328 35.66 8.19 3.76
C ASP A 328 36.73 9.30 3.55
N ASP A 329 37.99 9.07 3.93
CA ASP A 329 39.07 10.04 3.83
C ASP A 329 39.30 10.59 2.42
N ALA A 330 39.03 9.80 1.38
CA ALA A 330 39.14 10.28 0.00
C ALA A 330 38.11 11.38 -0.28
N LEU A 331 36.89 11.23 0.24
CA LEU A 331 35.85 12.25 0.15
C LEU A 331 36.18 13.45 1.04
N SER A 332 36.71 13.23 2.25
CA SER A 332 37.14 14.33 3.13
C SER A 332 38.21 15.20 2.48
N LYS A 333 39.23 14.58 1.86
CA LYS A 333 40.29 15.29 1.13
C LYS A 333 39.77 16.02 -0.10
N LEU A 334 38.85 15.39 -0.84
CA LEU A 334 38.26 15.97 -2.05
C LEU A 334 37.40 17.20 -1.75
N THR A 335 36.60 17.14 -0.69
CA THR A 335 35.68 18.21 -0.29
C THR A 335 36.35 19.29 0.57
N GLY A 336 37.45 18.95 1.26
CA GLY A 336 38.00 19.77 2.33
C GLY A 336 37.14 19.75 3.61
N ILE A 337 36.21 18.80 3.73
CA ILE A 337 35.29 18.66 4.88
C ILE A 337 35.66 17.40 5.65
N ASP A 338 36.07 17.55 6.90
CA ASP A 338 36.45 16.41 7.75
C ASP A 338 35.25 15.50 8.06
N GLY A 339 35.57 14.21 8.30
CA GLY A 339 34.58 13.22 8.73
C GLY A 339 33.55 12.82 7.68
N CYS A 340 33.81 13.05 6.39
CA CYS A 340 32.96 12.54 5.33
C CYS A 340 32.90 11.01 5.35
N ILE A 341 31.72 10.43 5.09
CA ILE A 341 31.50 8.97 5.09
C ILE A 341 31.29 8.47 3.66
N PHE A 342 30.33 9.04 2.93
CA PHE A 342 30.12 8.74 1.51
C PHE A 342 29.19 9.75 0.83
N VAL A 343 29.18 9.73 -0.50
CA VAL A 343 28.08 10.23 -1.34
C VAL A 343 27.65 9.12 -2.31
N HIS A 344 26.34 8.86 -2.42
CA HIS A 344 25.83 7.85 -3.35
C HIS A 344 26.17 8.20 -4.80
N ALA A 345 26.37 7.20 -5.67
CA ALA A 345 26.77 7.42 -7.07
C ALA A 345 25.79 8.30 -7.87
N ALA A 346 24.51 8.26 -7.52
CA ALA A 346 23.47 9.13 -8.10
C ALA A 346 23.35 10.51 -7.42
N GLY A 347 24.10 10.78 -6.35
CA GLY A 347 24.11 12.08 -5.65
C GLY A 347 22.91 12.37 -4.74
N PHE A 348 21.94 11.45 -4.61
CA PHE A 348 20.72 11.71 -3.82
C PHE A 348 20.94 11.74 -2.30
N ILE A 349 22.03 11.18 -1.79
CA ILE A 349 22.33 11.13 -0.35
C ILE A 349 23.83 11.09 -0.09
N GLY A 350 24.25 11.75 0.99
CA GLY A 350 25.58 11.68 1.56
C GLY A 350 25.53 11.51 3.08
N GLY A 351 26.70 11.30 3.68
CA GLY A 351 26.84 11.18 5.13
C GLY A 351 28.13 11.78 5.64
N ASN A 352 28.06 12.34 6.85
CA ASN A 352 29.20 12.86 7.60
C ASN A 352 29.12 12.37 9.06
N GLN A 353 30.25 12.30 9.76
CA GLN A 353 30.29 11.93 11.17
C GLN A 353 29.65 12.98 12.10
N SER A 354 29.52 14.23 11.66
CA SER A 354 29.02 15.34 12.48
C SER A 354 27.93 16.14 11.79
N LYS A 355 27.10 16.82 12.59
CA LYS A 355 26.09 17.79 12.11
C LYS A 355 26.74 18.92 11.31
N GLN A 356 27.86 19.44 11.83
CA GLN A 356 28.58 20.56 11.23
C GLN A 356 29.16 20.17 9.86
N GLY A 357 29.74 18.98 9.75
CA GLY A 357 30.26 18.47 8.48
C GLY A 357 29.14 18.22 7.46
N ALA A 358 28.02 17.61 7.87
CA ALA A 358 26.87 17.44 6.98
C ALA A 358 26.27 18.78 6.51
N MET A 359 26.17 19.76 7.42
CA MET A 359 25.76 21.12 7.09
C MET A 359 26.70 21.76 6.08
N ARG A 360 28.01 21.61 6.27
CA ARG A 360 29.00 22.14 5.32
C ARG A 360 28.89 21.48 3.95
N MET A 361 28.68 20.16 3.90
CA MET A 361 28.44 19.45 2.64
C MET A 361 27.22 20.01 1.90
N ALA A 362 26.11 20.26 2.62
CA ALA A 362 24.91 20.82 2.02
C ALA A 362 25.12 22.25 1.50
N ILE A 363 25.80 23.10 2.27
CA ILE A 363 26.07 24.50 1.89
C ILE A 363 27.02 24.57 0.69
N ASP A 364 28.12 23.84 0.71
CA ASP A 364 29.08 23.82 -0.42
C ASP A 364 28.41 23.28 -1.70
N ALA A 365 27.46 22.35 -1.55
CA ALA A 365 26.66 21.82 -2.65
C ALA A 365 25.59 22.80 -3.18
N LEU A 366 25.25 23.90 -2.51
CA LEU A 366 24.32 24.90 -3.06
C LEU A 366 24.90 25.68 -4.25
N HIS A 367 26.22 25.65 -4.41
CA HIS A 367 26.97 26.46 -5.38
C HIS A 367 27.63 25.63 -6.50
N SER A 368 27.41 24.32 -6.52
CA SER A 368 28.10 23.37 -7.38
C SER A 368 27.43 23.11 -8.72
#